data_AF-G9MQH9-F1
#
_entry.id   AF-G9MQH9-F1
#
_cell.length_a   1.000
_cell.length_b   1.000
_cell.length_c   1.000
_cell.angle_alpha   90.00
_cell.angle_beta   90.00
_cell.angle_gamma   90.00
#
_symmetry.space_group_name_H-M   'P 1'
#
loop_
_entity.id
_entity.type
_entity.pdbx_description
1 polymer ?
#
loop_
_entity_poly.entity_id
_entity_poly.type
_entity_poly.pdbx_seq_one_letter_code
_entity_poly.pdbx_strand_id
1 'polypeptide(L)'
;MADSASKRKQGPGSSDGSALKKRKEGTAGRWKTPAQKAKQASWAEMGKTLEVGDEGIWVTYARGMKGKAVREFKALCDEYGEKLYGIKPPVDETEPKSGDEDEDIEASIQKELEAMKAPKQPQARGIFSPVSVTIECVFFMKTMRPVDPCQLVLEICRDAQKCESPKDRKCKYINRLTPVVDTEKASEKGVQRVARKVLASFFSLNEEEKEKEGEEEKPEEGSDGAEEVKETAQAAAVPEAETRQAETGAPFTYAIRHTMRNHSILESQAVIKMVAGMIKPEHKVNLKNPNKVILVEIFQMFCGISVVDAKEWEELKRYNINVLYGMAGEQKSGGGGKAVKPDSED
;
A
#
# COMPACT_ATOMS: atom_id res chain seq x y z
N MET A 1 59.75 -31.23 4.39
CA MET A 1 58.74 -32.28 4.13
C MET A 1 58.03 -32.59 5.44
N ALA A 2 56.72 -32.83 5.33
CA ALA A 2 55.69 -33.01 6.37
C ALA A 2 56.09 -33.97 7.52
N ASP A 3 55.45 -34.01 8.70
CA ASP A 3 54.01 -34.17 8.88
C ASP A 3 53.54 -33.96 10.34
N SER A 4 52.24 -33.68 10.43
CA SER A 4 51.25 -33.62 11.51
C SER A 4 51.52 -34.14 12.94
N ALA A 5 50.89 -33.49 13.93
CA ALA A 5 49.85 -34.11 14.79
C ALA A 5 49.27 -33.15 15.85
N SER A 6 47.96 -32.94 15.77
CA SER A 6 47.10 -32.29 16.76
C SER A 6 46.90 -33.20 17.99
N LYS A 7 47.06 -32.67 19.21
CA LYS A 7 46.56 -33.33 20.44
C LYS A 7 45.85 -32.31 21.33
N ARG A 8 44.52 -32.43 21.34
CA ARG A 8 43.59 -31.83 22.31
C ARG A 8 44.03 -32.18 23.74
N LYS A 9 43.94 -31.21 24.66
CA LYS A 9 43.97 -31.44 26.10
C LYS A 9 42.55 -31.20 26.64
N GLN A 10 41.86 -32.28 27.00
CA GLN A 10 40.66 -32.24 27.83
C GLN A 10 41.04 -32.55 29.29
N GLY A 11 40.29 -31.94 30.20
CA GLY A 11 40.05 -32.42 31.56
C GLY A 11 40.01 -31.29 32.60
N PRO A 12 39.23 -31.39 33.70
CA PRO A 12 38.07 -32.25 33.96
C PRO A 12 36.89 -31.53 34.68
N GLY A 13 35.71 -32.19 34.74
CA GLY A 13 34.82 -32.15 35.92
C GLY A 13 33.73 -31.07 36.03
N SER A 14 32.47 -31.52 35.89
CA SER A 14 31.22 -30.96 36.48
C SER A 14 31.40 -30.59 37.97
N SER A 15 30.69 -29.67 38.63
CA SER A 15 29.31 -29.18 38.46
C SER A 15 29.06 -27.96 39.37
N ASP A 16 28.00 -27.21 39.03
CA ASP A 16 27.20 -26.30 39.85
C ASP A 16 27.62 -24.84 40.07
N GLY A 17 26.73 -23.94 39.62
CA GLY A 17 26.88 -22.50 39.68
C GLY A 17 26.20 -21.84 38.48
N SER A 18 24.87 -21.75 38.51
CA SER A 18 24.05 -21.08 37.49
C SER A 18 24.34 -19.57 37.43
N ALA A 19 25.39 -19.18 36.71
CA ALA A 19 25.58 -17.80 36.30
C ALA A 19 24.59 -17.50 35.16
N LEU A 20 23.39 -17.05 35.55
CA LEU A 20 22.44 -16.37 34.67
C LEU A 20 23.21 -15.26 33.92
N LYS A 21 23.64 -15.56 32.69
CA LYS A 21 24.10 -14.54 31.75
C LYS A 21 22.93 -13.59 31.54
N LYS A 22 22.92 -12.48 32.30
CA LYS A 22 22.07 -11.33 32.01
C LYS A 22 22.31 -10.98 30.56
N ARG A 23 21.34 -11.34 29.70
CA ARG A 23 21.30 -10.85 28.33
C ARG A 23 21.23 -9.35 28.45
N LYS A 24 22.33 -8.67 28.11
CA LYS A 24 22.39 -7.23 27.94
C LYS A 24 21.20 -6.86 27.07
N GLU A 25 20.26 -6.10 27.61
CA GLU A 25 19.10 -5.58 26.92
C GLU A 25 19.56 -5.06 25.55
N GLY A 26 19.14 -5.75 24.50
CA GLY A 26 19.44 -5.32 23.14
C GLY A 26 18.84 -3.94 22.96
N THR A 27 19.63 -3.01 22.43
CA THR A 27 19.14 -1.72 21.91
C THR A 27 17.85 -1.99 21.14
N ALA A 28 16.73 -1.49 21.65
CA ALA A 28 15.36 -1.75 21.19
C ALA A 28 15.12 -1.33 19.73
N GLY A 29 15.77 -2.00 18.76
CA GLY A 29 15.73 -1.72 17.34
C GLY A 29 16.29 -0.35 16.90
N ARG A 30 16.84 0.44 17.84
CA ARG A 30 17.18 1.86 17.59
C ARG A 30 18.43 2.04 16.73
N TRP A 31 19.37 1.08 16.76
CA TRP A 31 20.54 1.09 15.89
C TRP A 31 20.34 0.15 14.69
N LYS A 32 20.21 0.73 13.50
CA LYS A 32 20.19 -0.03 12.23
C LYS A 32 21.59 -0.08 11.65
N THR A 33 22.02 -1.26 11.21
CA THR A 33 23.31 -1.40 10.51
C THR A 33 23.29 -0.67 9.17
N PRO A 34 24.45 -0.22 8.64
CA PRO A 34 24.51 0.39 7.30
C PRO A 34 23.86 -0.48 6.21
N ALA A 35 24.05 -1.80 6.27
CA ALA A 35 23.42 -2.76 5.35
C ALA A 35 21.89 -2.79 5.47
N GLN A 36 21.33 -2.68 6.69
CA GLN A 36 19.87 -2.60 6.88
C GLN A 36 19.31 -1.28 6.35
N LYS A 37 20.02 -0.16 6.54
CA LYS A 37 19.62 1.14 5.96
C LYS A 37 19.66 1.10 4.44
N ALA A 38 20.72 0.56 3.84
CA ALA A 38 20.84 0.41 2.39
C ALA A 38 19.74 -0.51 1.81
N LYS A 39 19.40 -1.61 2.50
CA LYS A 39 18.28 -2.48 2.10
C LYS A 39 16.93 -1.76 2.18
N GLN A 40 16.72 -0.94 3.21
CA GLN A 40 15.50 -0.14 3.34
C GLN A 40 15.40 0.93 2.24
N ALA A 41 16.50 1.62 1.93
CA ALA A 41 16.57 2.57 0.82
C ALA A 41 16.30 1.88 -0.52
N SER A 42 16.91 0.72 -0.76
CA SER A 42 16.66 -0.09 -1.96
C SER A 42 15.19 -0.53 -2.07
N TRP A 43 14.54 -0.90 -0.96
CA TRP A 43 13.10 -1.19 -0.97
C TRP A 43 12.24 0.04 -1.27
N ALA A 44 12.61 1.22 -0.78
CA ALA A 44 11.95 2.48 -1.12
C ALA A 44 12.14 2.86 -2.60
N GLU A 45 13.35 2.68 -3.13
CA GLU A 45 13.65 2.86 -4.55
C GLU A 45 12.82 1.92 -5.41
N MET A 46 12.71 0.64 -5.04
CA MET A 46 11.84 -0.35 -5.69
C MET A 46 10.33 -0.12 -5.47
N GLY A 47 9.91 0.92 -4.74
CA GLY A 47 8.50 1.18 -4.47
C GLY A 47 7.83 0.12 -3.58
N LYS A 48 8.61 -0.63 -2.80
CA LYS A 48 8.13 -1.69 -1.88
C LYS A 48 7.84 -1.17 -0.47
N THR A 49 8.01 0.13 -0.24
CA THR A 49 7.60 0.82 0.99
C THR A 49 6.57 1.88 0.67
N LEU A 50 5.62 2.09 1.59
CA LEU A 50 4.63 3.15 1.50
C LEU A 50 5.27 4.48 1.94
N GLU A 51 5.09 5.52 1.15
CA GLU A 51 5.59 6.87 1.39
C GLU A 51 4.44 7.89 1.43
N VAL A 52 4.69 9.09 1.97
CA VAL A 52 3.72 10.19 1.91
C VAL A 52 3.58 10.64 0.46
N GLY A 53 2.35 10.85 0.01
CA GLY A 53 2.08 11.22 -1.39
C GLY A 53 1.79 10.03 -2.30
N ASP A 54 1.88 8.80 -1.80
CA ASP A 54 1.62 7.60 -2.60
C ASP A 54 0.13 7.44 -2.90
N GLU A 55 -0.17 7.09 -4.13
CA GLU A 55 -1.49 6.75 -4.63
C GLU A 55 -1.60 5.24 -4.83
N GLY A 56 -2.79 4.67 -4.70
CA GLY A 56 -2.97 3.24 -4.90
C GLY A 56 -4.24 2.67 -4.31
N ILE A 57 -4.20 1.36 -4.01
CA ILE A 57 -5.37 0.60 -3.59
C ILE A 57 -5.00 -0.22 -2.36
N TRP A 58 -5.75 -0.06 -1.27
CA TRP A 58 -5.75 -1.04 -0.19
C TRP A 58 -6.49 -2.29 -0.63
N VAL A 59 -5.78 -3.42 -0.63
CA VAL A 59 -6.31 -4.70 -1.08
C VAL A 59 -6.38 -5.64 0.11
N THR A 60 -7.60 -6.01 0.48
CA THR A 60 -7.82 -7.03 1.52
C THR A 60 -8.05 -8.38 0.87
N TYR A 61 -7.54 -9.45 1.51
CA TYR A 61 -7.57 -10.79 0.94
C TYR A 61 -7.82 -11.87 2.00
N ALA A 62 -8.13 -13.09 1.55
CA ALA A 62 -8.38 -14.23 2.42
C ALA A 62 -7.14 -14.61 3.26
N ARG A 63 -7.35 -14.94 4.54
CA ARG A 63 -6.24 -15.26 5.47
C ARG A 63 -5.38 -16.42 4.94
N GLY A 64 -4.06 -16.27 5.05
CA GLY A 64 -3.10 -17.27 4.55
C GLY A 64 -2.85 -17.22 3.04
N MET A 65 -3.57 -16.39 2.28
CA MET A 65 -3.51 -16.38 0.81
C MET A 65 -2.67 -15.24 0.22
N LYS A 66 -1.78 -14.62 1.01
CA LYS A 66 -1.02 -13.42 0.62
C LYS A 66 -0.32 -13.56 -0.74
N GLY A 67 0.47 -14.63 -0.93
CA GLY A 67 1.23 -14.82 -2.16
C GLY A 67 0.33 -14.97 -3.40
N LYS A 68 -0.76 -15.74 -3.28
CA LYS A 68 -1.72 -15.94 -4.37
C LYS A 68 -2.50 -14.67 -4.67
N ALA A 69 -2.97 -13.97 -3.63
CA ALA A 69 -3.70 -12.71 -3.74
C ALA A 69 -2.86 -11.60 -4.40
N VAL A 70 -1.60 -11.44 -4.00
CA VAL A 70 -0.70 -10.44 -4.60
C VAL A 70 -0.44 -10.75 -6.07
N ARG A 71 -0.18 -12.02 -6.42
CA ARG A 71 0.05 -12.43 -7.82
C ARG A 71 -1.18 -12.22 -8.68
N GLU A 72 -2.33 -12.69 -8.22
CA GLU A 72 -3.62 -12.55 -8.89
C GLU A 72 -3.97 -11.08 -9.13
N PHE A 73 -3.85 -10.26 -8.08
CA PHE A 73 -4.17 -8.84 -8.20
C PHE A 73 -3.15 -8.07 -9.04
N LYS A 74 -1.87 -8.43 -9.02
CA LYS A 74 -0.87 -7.82 -9.91
C LYS A 74 -1.20 -8.13 -11.38
N ALA A 75 -1.48 -9.39 -11.71
CA ALA A 75 -1.87 -9.77 -13.07
C ALA A 75 -3.15 -9.05 -13.52
N LEU A 76 -4.11 -8.88 -12.62
CA LEU A 76 -5.30 -8.07 -12.87
C LEU A 76 -4.94 -6.60 -13.15
N CYS A 77 -4.11 -5.98 -12.32
CA CYS A 77 -3.66 -4.61 -12.54
C CYS A 77 -2.94 -4.44 -13.88
N ASP A 78 -2.11 -5.39 -14.27
CA ASP A 78 -1.40 -5.39 -15.55
C ASP A 78 -2.40 -5.46 -16.73
N GLU A 79 -3.41 -6.34 -16.67
CA GLU A 79 -4.48 -6.46 -17.68
C GLU A 79 -5.30 -5.17 -17.82
N TYR A 80 -5.76 -4.60 -16.71
CA TYR A 80 -6.55 -3.36 -16.74
C TYR A 80 -5.67 -2.14 -17.03
N GLY A 81 -4.40 -2.19 -16.67
CA GLY A 81 -3.38 -1.19 -17.04
C GLY A 81 -3.21 -1.09 -18.54
N GLU A 82 -3.13 -2.24 -19.22
CA GLU A 82 -3.10 -2.29 -20.67
C GLU A 82 -4.43 -1.84 -21.29
N LYS A 83 -5.57 -2.37 -20.81
CA LYS A 83 -6.91 -2.06 -21.33
C LYS A 83 -7.28 -0.58 -21.22
N LEU A 84 -7.02 0.05 -20.06
CA LEU A 84 -7.46 1.42 -19.77
C LEU A 84 -6.42 2.48 -20.11
N TYR A 85 -5.14 2.16 -19.98
CA TYR A 85 -4.05 3.14 -20.06
C TYR A 85 -3.00 2.80 -21.13
N GLY A 86 -3.14 1.70 -21.87
CA GLY A 86 -2.16 1.27 -22.89
C GLY A 86 -0.80 0.88 -22.31
N ILE A 87 -0.74 0.59 -21.01
CA ILE A 87 0.49 0.25 -20.29
C ILE A 87 0.80 -1.22 -20.53
N LYS A 88 1.82 -1.50 -21.33
CA LYS A 88 2.27 -2.89 -21.53
C LYS A 88 2.87 -3.43 -20.23
N PRO A 89 2.52 -4.66 -19.82
CA PRO A 89 3.16 -5.30 -18.68
C PRO A 89 4.68 -5.39 -18.92
N PRO A 90 5.50 -5.26 -17.85
CA PRO A 90 6.91 -5.59 -17.94
C PRO A 90 7.02 -7.03 -18.43
N VAL A 91 7.62 -7.25 -19.60
CA VAL A 91 7.87 -8.58 -20.12
C VAL A 91 8.91 -9.21 -19.21
N ASP A 92 8.46 -10.06 -18.28
CA ASP A 92 9.36 -10.80 -17.41
C ASP A 92 9.84 -12.02 -18.20
N GLU A 93 11.03 -11.93 -18.82
CA GLU A 93 11.69 -13.07 -19.48
C GLU A 93 12.16 -14.15 -18.48
N THR A 94 11.71 -14.11 -17.22
CA THR A 94 12.04 -15.09 -16.18
C THR A 94 10.83 -15.86 -15.63
N GLU A 95 9.85 -16.17 -16.48
CA GLU A 95 9.02 -17.35 -16.24
C GLU A 95 9.87 -18.60 -16.56
N PRO A 96 10.19 -19.48 -15.60
CA PRO A 96 10.80 -20.76 -15.92
C PRO A 96 9.77 -21.56 -16.70
N LYS A 97 9.96 -21.65 -18.03
CA LYS A 97 9.25 -22.64 -18.84
C LYS A 97 9.52 -23.99 -18.21
N SER A 98 8.44 -24.63 -17.75
CA SER A 98 8.44 -26.02 -17.36
C SER A 98 8.90 -26.87 -18.55
N GLY A 99 10.10 -27.42 -18.42
CA GLY A 99 10.57 -28.63 -19.09
C GLY A 99 10.56 -28.63 -20.62
N ASP A 100 11.69 -28.27 -21.21
CA ASP A 100 12.27 -29.09 -22.27
C ASP A 100 13.72 -29.36 -21.88
N GLU A 101 14.05 -30.64 -21.77
CA GLU A 101 15.39 -31.16 -21.57
C GLU A 101 16.20 -30.88 -22.83
N ASP A 102 17.18 -29.97 -22.75
CA ASP A 102 18.48 -29.98 -23.47
C ASP A 102 19.19 -28.61 -23.34
N GLU A 103 19.19 -27.99 -22.15
CA GLU A 103 20.07 -26.85 -21.86
C GLU A 103 21.33 -27.33 -21.13
N ASP A 104 22.47 -27.13 -21.79
CA ASP A 104 23.81 -27.47 -21.34
C ASP A 104 24.07 -26.90 -19.93
N ILE A 105 24.32 -27.79 -18.96
CA ILE A 105 24.47 -27.48 -17.53
C ILE A 105 25.54 -26.39 -17.31
N GLU A 106 26.57 -26.36 -18.15
CA GLU A 106 27.65 -25.37 -18.10
C GLU A 106 27.16 -23.95 -18.45
N ALA A 107 26.26 -23.81 -19.43
CA ALA A 107 25.69 -22.52 -19.81
C ALA A 107 24.74 -21.97 -18.74
N SER A 108 23.99 -22.87 -18.07
CA SER A 108 23.10 -22.50 -16.96
C SER A 108 23.90 -22.02 -15.74
N ILE A 109 24.97 -22.73 -15.37
CA ILE A 109 25.87 -22.32 -14.26
C ILE A 109 26.59 -21.00 -14.60
N GLN A 110 27.04 -20.82 -15.84
CA GLN A 110 27.70 -19.59 -16.26
C GLN A 110 26.73 -18.40 -16.21
N LYS A 111 25.48 -18.58 -16.68
CA LYS A 111 24.41 -17.57 -16.59
C LYS A 111 24.05 -17.24 -15.14
N GLU A 112 24.06 -18.22 -14.24
CA GLU A 112 23.88 -18.00 -12.80
C GLU A 112 25.08 -17.26 -12.16
N LEU A 113 26.31 -17.60 -12.52
CA LEU A 113 27.53 -16.93 -12.06
C LEU A 113 27.62 -15.48 -12.57
N GLU A 114 27.18 -15.23 -13.81
CA GLU A 114 27.09 -13.89 -14.39
C GLU A 114 25.99 -13.06 -13.72
N ALA A 115 24.83 -13.68 -13.43
CA ALA A 115 23.75 -13.05 -12.65
C ALA A 115 24.13 -12.75 -11.19
N MET A 116 25.11 -13.47 -10.61
CA MET A 116 25.69 -13.15 -9.30
C MET A 116 26.77 -12.07 -9.35
N LYS A 117 27.46 -11.91 -10.48
CA LYS A 117 28.56 -10.94 -10.64
C LYS A 117 28.10 -9.56 -11.11
N ALA A 118 26.97 -9.47 -11.81
CA ALA A 118 26.39 -8.18 -12.16
C ALA A 118 25.72 -7.53 -10.93
N PRO A 119 25.99 -6.25 -10.62
CA PRO A 119 25.11 -5.51 -9.73
C PRO A 119 23.73 -5.51 -10.40
N LYS A 120 22.75 -6.24 -9.83
CA LYS A 120 21.37 -6.22 -10.31
C LYS A 120 20.97 -4.76 -10.42
N GLN A 121 20.81 -4.27 -11.66
CA GLN A 121 20.32 -2.91 -11.87
C GLN A 121 19.06 -2.74 -11.02
N PRO A 122 18.90 -1.60 -10.31
CA PRO A 122 17.68 -1.35 -9.57
C PRO A 122 16.52 -1.47 -10.55
N GLN A 123 15.67 -2.49 -10.36
CA GLN A 123 14.49 -2.64 -11.21
C GLN A 123 13.69 -1.35 -11.08
N ALA A 124 13.50 -0.67 -12.21
CA ALA A 124 12.76 0.58 -12.27
C ALA A 124 11.40 0.41 -11.59
N ARG A 125 10.94 1.47 -10.92
CA ARG A 125 9.64 1.48 -10.23
C ARG A 125 8.56 1.02 -11.20
N GLY A 126 8.01 -0.17 -10.96
CA GLY A 126 6.89 -0.68 -11.74
C GLY A 126 5.65 0.16 -11.48
N ILE A 127 4.83 0.35 -12.52
CA ILE A 127 3.57 1.11 -12.45
C ILE A 127 2.65 0.57 -11.37
N PHE A 128 2.66 -0.75 -11.18
CA PHE A 128 1.98 -1.46 -10.11
C PHE A 128 3.02 -2.10 -9.18
N SER A 129 3.09 -1.61 -7.95
CA SER A 129 4.07 -2.07 -6.97
C SER A 129 3.38 -2.54 -5.68
N PRO A 130 3.38 -3.85 -5.36
CA PRO A 130 2.78 -4.34 -4.13
C PRO A 130 3.66 -4.03 -2.92
N VAL A 131 3.10 -3.25 -1.99
CA VAL A 131 3.71 -2.88 -0.71
C VAL A 131 3.10 -3.72 0.39
N SER A 132 3.96 -4.51 1.04
CA SER A 132 3.56 -5.28 2.23
C SER A 132 3.54 -4.38 3.46
N VAL A 133 2.43 -4.38 4.17
CA VAL A 133 2.32 -3.78 5.50
C VAL A 133 2.42 -4.84 6.59
N THR A 134 2.63 -4.43 7.84
CA THR A 134 2.73 -5.35 8.98
C THR A 134 1.37 -5.84 9.50
N ILE A 135 0.31 -5.64 8.70
CA ILE A 135 -1.06 -6.02 9.04
C ILE A 135 -1.43 -7.27 8.25
N GLU A 136 -2.01 -8.27 8.91
CA GLU A 136 -2.47 -9.49 8.24
C GLU A 136 -3.60 -9.19 7.24
N CYS A 137 -3.68 -10.01 6.19
CA CYS A 137 -4.79 -10.02 5.23
C CYS A 137 -4.97 -8.71 4.44
N VAL A 138 -3.96 -7.85 4.41
CA VAL A 138 -3.97 -6.62 3.62
C VAL A 138 -2.59 -6.29 3.06
N PHE A 139 -2.58 -5.71 1.86
CA PHE A 139 -1.41 -5.07 1.27
C PHE A 139 -1.85 -3.81 0.52
N PHE A 140 -0.91 -2.92 0.22
CA PHE A 140 -1.18 -1.74 -0.60
C PHE A 140 -0.63 -2.00 -2.01
N MET A 141 -1.47 -1.88 -3.03
CA MET A 141 -0.99 -1.84 -4.41
C MET A 141 -0.74 -0.39 -4.77
N LYS A 142 0.53 0.02 -4.77
CA LYS A 142 0.94 1.36 -5.19
C LYS A 142 0.77 1.48 -6.70
N THR A 143 0.18 2.59 -7.13
CA THR A 143 -0.01 2.94 -8.53
C THR A 143 0.79 4.18 -8.87
N MET A 144 1.34 4.24 -10.08
CA MET A 144 1.97 5.46 -10.62
C MET A 144 1.14 6.02 -11.77
N ARG A 145 1.20 7.34 -11.97
CA ARG A 145 0.59 7.99 -13.13
C ARG A 145 1.09 7.32 -14.44
N PRO A 146 0.22 7.12 -15.43
CA PRO A 146 -1.10 7.75 -15.62
C PRO A 146 -2.28 7.01 -14.95
N VAL A 147 -2.04 5.97 -14.15
CA VAL A 147 -3.11 5.18 -13.55
C VAL A 147 -3.86 5.97 -12.49
N ASP A 148 -5.19 6.00 -12.59
CA ASP A 148 -6.08 6.50 -11.54
C ASP A 148 -6.60 5.32 -10.70
N PRO A 149 -6.27 5.24 -9.39
CA PRO A 149 -6.72 4.15 -8.55
C PRO A 149 -8.26 4.07 -8.41
N CYS A 150 -8.97 5.21 -8.41
CA CYS A 150 -10.43 5.22 -8.30
C CYS A 150 -11.09 4.61 -9.56
N GLN A 151 -10.64 5.04 -10.74
CA GLN A 151 -11.14 4.53 -12.02
C GLN A 151 -10.81 3.05 -12.22
N LEU A 152 -9.58 2.64 -11.85
CA LEU A 152 -9.15 1.25 -11.93
C LEU A 152 -10.04 0.33 -11.07
N VAL A 153 -10.29 0.71 -9.81
CA VAL A 153 -11.17 -0.07 -8.91
C VAL A 153 -12.61 -0.11 -9.44
N LEU A 154 -13.11 1.02 -9.94
CA LEU A 154 -14.46 1.13 -10.48
C LEU A 154 -14.68 0.14 -11.62
N GLU A 155 -13.77 0.10 -12.59
CA GLU A 155 -13.87 -0.78 -13.75
C GLU A 155 -13.72 -2.26 -13.35
N ILE A 156 -12.76 -2.58 -12.47
CA ILE A 156 -12.60 -3.95 -11.93
C ILE A 156 -13.89 -4.41 -11.25
N CYS A 157 -14.51 -3.58 -10.41
CA CYS A 157 -15.73 -3.93 -9.71
C CYS A 157 -16.95 -4.03 -10.64
N ARG A 158 -17.05 -3.17 -11.66
CA ARG A 158 -18.12 -3.27 -12.67
C ARG A 158 -18.03 -4.56 -13.46
N ASP A 159 -16.83 -4.95 -13.88
CA ASP A 159 -16.63 -6.23 -14.57
C ASP A 159 -16.90 -7.40 -13.63
N ALA A 160 -16.50 -7.30 -12.35
CA ALA A 160 -16.82 -8.32 -11.36
C ALA A 160 -18.33 -8.48 -11.12
N GLN A 161 -19.09 -7.38 -11.13
CA GLN A 161 -20.54 -7.41 -10.97
C GLN A 161 -21.26 -8.09 -12.14
N LYS A 162 -20.72 -7.95 -13.37
CA LYS A 162 -21.26 -8.58 -14.58
C LYS A 162 -20.86 -10.05 -14.74
N CYS A 163 -19.98 -10.55 -13.89
CA CYS A 163 -19.47 -11.92 -13.96
C CYS A 163 -20.48 -12.90 -13.37
N GLU A 164 -21.20 -13.62 -14.24
CA GLU A 164 -22.20 -14.62 -13.81
C GLU A 164 -21.57 -15.98 -13.47
N SER A 165 -20.51 -16.36 -14.19
CA SER A 165 -19.90 -17.68 -14.07
C SER A 165 -18.72 -17.69 -13.08
N PRO A 166 -18.67 -18.65 -12.13
CA PRO A 166 -17.56 -18.79 -11.21
C PRO A 166 -16.19 -19.04 -11.88
N LYS A 167 -16.18 -19.58 -13.11
CA LYS A 167 -14.94 -19.88 -13.84
C LYS A 167 -14.26 -18.63 -14.39
N ASP A 168 -15.04 -17.59 -14.66
CA ASP A 168 -14.57 -16.35 -15.28
C ASP A 168 -14.18 -15.29 -14.24
N ARG A 169 -14.27 -15.64 -12.95
CA ARG A 169 -13.83 -14.79 -11.84
C ARG A 169 -12.32 -14.56 -11.93
N LYS A 170 -11.93 -13.31 -12.13
CA LYS A 170 -10.53 -12.88 -12.17
C LYS A 170 -9.87 -12.77 -10.79
N CYS A 171 -10.67 -12.77 -9.72
CA CYS A 171 -10.21 -12.66 -8.35
C CYS A 171 -10.89 -13.69 -7.43
N LYS A 172 -10.13 -14.64 -6.89
CA LYS A 172 -10.59 -15.70 -5.99
C LYS A 172 -10.24 -15.44 -4.54
N TYR A 173 -9.14 -14.72 -4.28
CA TYR A 173 -8.65 -14.50 -2.92
C TYR A 173 -8.82 -13.06 -2.44
N ILE A 174 -9.22 -12.15 -3.32
CA ILE A 174 -9.42 -10.74 -3.02
C ILE A 174 -10.81 -10.52 -2.42
N ASN A 175 -10.85 -9.82 -1.30
CA ASN A 175 -12.09 -9.51 -0.58
C ASN A 175 -12.60 -8.12 -0.95
N ARG A 176 -11.78 -7.08 -0.76
CA ARG A 176 -12.19 -5.69 -0.97
C ARG A 176 -11.04 -4.86 -1.53
N LEU A 177 -11.38 -4.00 -2.47
CA LEU A 177 -10.51 -2.94 -2.98
C LEU A 177 -10.93 -1.60 -2.37
N THR A 178 -9.98 -0.81 -1.89
CA THR A 178 -10.27 0.54 -1.38
C THR A 178 -9.28 1.51 -1.99
N PRO A 179 -9.71 2.32 -2.98
CA PRO A 179 -8.81 3.24 -3.66
C PRO A 179 -8.42 4.37 -2.70
N VAL A 180 -7.19 4.85 -2.85
CA VAL A 180 -6.61 5.96 -2.10
C VAL A 180 -5.89 6.83 -3.12
N VAL A 181 -6.29 8.09 -3.23
CA VAL A 181 -5.69 9.02 -4.19
C VAL A 181 -4.52 9.80 -3.60
N ASP A 182 -4.35 9.77 -2.28
CA ASP A 182 -3.21 10.38 -1.60
C ASP A 182 -3.03 9.81 -0.19
N THR A 183 -1.80 9.78 0.30
CA THR A 183 -1.43 9.21 1.61
C THR A 183 -0.56 10.16 2.44
N GLU A 184 -0.70 10.07 3.76
CA GLU A 184 0.08 10.80 4.76
C GLU A 184 0.41 9.89 5.96
N LYS A 185 1.21 10.40 6.89
CA LYS A 185 1.40 9.80 8.21
C LYS A 185 0.08 9.88 8.99
N ALA A 186 -0.26 8.80 9.67
CA ALA A 186 -1.41 8.69 10.57
C ALA A 186 -1.20 9.52 11.86
N SER A 187 -1.32 10.83 11.70
CA SER A 187 -1.30 11.86 12.75
C SER A 187 -2.42 12.84 12.47
N GLU A 188 -2.81 13.64 13.46
CA GLU A 188 -3.86 14.64 13.27
C GLU A 188 -3.50 15.59 12.12
N LYS A 189 -2.32 16.24 12.19
CA LYS A 189 -1.82 17.11 11.12
C LYS A 189 -1.72 16.39 9.77
N GLY A 190 -1.37 15.11 9.76
CA GLY A 190 -1.29 14.31 8.53
C GLY A 190 -2.66 14.08 7.89
N VAL A 191 -3.68 13.72 8.68
CA VAL A 191 -5.07 13.62 8.21
C VAL A 191 -5.55 14.96 7.66
N GLN A 192 -5.23 16.07 8.32
CA GLN A 192 -5.61 17.40 7.82
C GLN A 192 -4.98 17.72 6.46
N ARG A 193 -3.67 17.50 6.30
CA ARG A 193 -2.96 17.75 5.04
C ARG A 193 -3.54 16.95 3.88
N VAL A 194 -3.72 15.65 4.06
CA VAL A 194 -4.25 14.79 2.99
C VAL A 194 -5.73 15.08 2.70
N ALA A 195 -6.53 15.37 3.72
CA ALA A 195 -7.93 15.73 3.52
C ALA A 195 -8.06 17.04 2.72
N ARG A 196 -7.29 18.07 3.07
CA ARG A 196 -7.31 19.33 2.30
C ARG A 196 -6.92 19.14 0.85
N LYS A 197 -5.84 18.39 0.60
CA LYS A 197 -5.37 18.11 -0.77
C LYS A 197 -6.41 17.35 -1.60
N VAL A 198 -7.03 16.31 -1.04
CA VAL A 198 -7.97 15.46 -1.77
C VAL A 198 -9.36 16.11 -1.91
N LEU A 199 -9.86 16.74 -0.84
CA LEU A 199 -11.22 17.28 -0.82
C LEU A 199 -11.35 18.57 -1.63
N ALA A 200 -10.28 19.33 -1.84
CA ALA A 200 -10.31 20.58 -2.59
C ALA A 200 -10.79 20.41 -4.04
N SER A 201 -10.66 19.22 -4.63
CA SER A 201 -11.17 18.93 -5.98
C SER A 201 -12.69 18.73 -6.03
N PHE A 202 -13.35 18.50 -4.88
CA PHE A 202 -14.76 18.10 -4.82
C PHE A 202 -15.62 19.01 -3.93
N PHE A 203 -15.02 19.68 -2.95
CA PHE A 203 -15.71 20.46 -1.93
C PHE A 203 -15.06 21.83 -1.75
N SER A 204 -15.89 22.83 -1.47
CA SER A 204 -15.41 24.10 -0.92
C SER A 204 -14.95 23.88 0.51
N LEU A 205 -13.70 24.26 0.83
CA LEU A 205 -13.10 24.06 2.14
C LEU A 205 -13.03 25.35 2.97
N ASN A 206 -13.07 25.21 4.29
CA ASN A 206 -12.79 26.29 5.24
C ASN A 206 -11.30 26.64 5.20
N GLU A 207 -10.99 27.93 5.36
CA GLU A 207 -9.60 28.40 5.43
C GLU A 207 -8.85 27.69 6.55
N GLU A 208 -7.53 27.52 6.38
CA GLU A 208 -6.69 27.05 7.47
C GLU A 208 -6.64 28.13 8.55
N GLU A 209 -7.16 27.81 9.75
CA GLU A 209 -6.75 28.53 10.94
C GLU A 209 -5.24 28.30 11.09
N LYS A 210 -4.45 29.29 10.68
CA LYS A 210 -3.02 29.31 11.00
C LYS A 210 -2.92 29.40 12.51
N GLU A 211 -2.70 28.27 13.17
CA GLU A 211 -2.24 28.25 14.54
C GLU A 211 -1.00 29.15 14.61
N LYS A 212 -1.11 30.25 15.36
CA LYS A 212 0.03 31.11 15.66
C LYS A 212 1.00 30.27 16.51
N GLU A 213 2.04 29.75 15.89
CA GLU A 213 3.23 29.29 16.60
C GLU A 213 3.90 30.52 17.23
N GLY A 214 3.63 30.80 18.51
CA GLY A 214 4.53 31.49 19.44
C GLY A 214 4.93 30.47 20.50
N GLU A 215 6.14 30.36 21.03
CA GLU A 215 7.34 31.18 21.26
C GLU A 215 8.54 30.21 21.19
N GLU A 216 9.83 30.50 21.09
CA GLU A 216 10.71 31.66 21.11
C GLU A 216 12.07 31.08 20.63
N GLU A 217 12.67 31.57 19.55
CA GLU A 217 14.13 31.55 19.41
C GLU A 217 14.57 32.93 18.91
N LYS A 218 15.39 33.59 19.73
CA LYS A 218 15.93 34.92 19.49
C LYS A 218 16.78 34.96 18.21
N PRO A 219 16.76 36.07 17.46
CA PRO A 219 17.68 36.28 16.36
C PRO A 219 19.05 36.73 16.88
N GLU A 220 20.12 36.10 16.42
CA GLU A 220 21.45 36.73 16.41
C GLU A 220 21.63 37.47 15.08
N GLU A 221 21.83 38.78 15.18
CA GLU A 221 22.23 39.68 14.10
C GLU A 221 23.68 39.41 13.68
N GLY A 222 23.96 39.55 12.37
CA GLY A 222 25.33 39.48 11.88
C GLY A 222 25.53 39.60 10.36
N SER A 223 25.11 40.74 9.80
CA SER A 223 25.83 41.50 8.74
C SER A 223 26.14 40.87 7.36
N ASP A 224 25.39 41.36 6.38
CA ASP A 224 25.81 42.04 5.14
C ASP A 224 26.60 41.33 4.02
N GLY A 225 26.10 41.52 2.79
CA GLY A 225 26.77 41.17 1.54
C GLY A 225 25.81 41.05 0.35
N ALA A 226 25.34 42.18 -0.15
CA ALA A 226 24.54 42.29 -1.37
C ALA A 226 25.32 41.89 -2.63
N GLU A 227 24.69 41.16 -3.55
CA GLU A 227 24.93 41.32 -4.99
C GLU A 227 23.70 40.88 -5.80
N GLU A 228 23.20 41.79 -6.64
CA GLU A 228 22.16 41.58 -7.66
C GLU A 228 22.71 40.77 -8.83
N VAL A 229 21.93 39.83 -9.38
CA VAL A 229 21.92 39.58 -10.84
C VAL A 229 20.50 39.27 -11.32
N LYS A 230 20.08 40.05 -12.32
CA LYS A 230 18.84 39.99 -13.11
C LYS A 230 18.63 38.67 -13.87
N GLU A 231 17.37 38.25 -13.85
CA GLU A 231 16.51 37.88 -14.98
C GLU A 231 17.14 37.16 -16.20
N THR A 232 16.69 35.93 -16.44
CA THR A 232 16.14 35.57 -17.75
C THR A 232 15.05 34.51 -17.58
N ALA A 233 13.83 34.91 -17.91
CA ALA A 233 12.72 34.02 -18.13
C ALA A 233 12.96 33.22 -19.42
N GLN A 234 12.75 31.91 -19.36
CA GLN A 234 12.40 31.13 -20.55
C GLN A 234 11.29 30.15 -20.21
N ALA A 235 10.11 30.50 -20.73
CA ALA A 235 8.93 29.67 -20.78
C ALA A 235 9.21 28.43 -21.64
N ALA A 236 9.09 27.25 -21.05
CA ALA A 236 8.92 26.00 -21.77
C ALA A 236 7.54 25.45 -21.41
N ALA A 237 6.64 25.54 -22.39
CA ALA A 237 5.29 25.04 -22.34
C ALA A 237 5.28 23.53 -22.05
N VAL A 238 4.62 23.14 -20.96
CA VAL A 238 4.27 21.75 -20.68
C VAL A 238 2.82 21.58 -21.16
N PRO A 239 2.52 20.64 -22.08
CA PRO A 239 1.17 20.45 -22.56
C PRO A 239 0.31 19.81 -21.45
N GLU A 240 -0.80 20.50 -21.20
CA GLU A 240 -2.03 20.11 -20.52
C GLU A 240 -2.11 18.64 -20.08
N ALA A 241 -1.81 18.40 -18.80
CA ALA A 241 -2.41 17.29 -18.09
C ALA A 241 -3.91 17.58 -17.96
N GLU A 242 -4.74 16.63 -18.39
CA GLU A 242 -6.19 16.70 -18.21
C GLU A 242 -6.53 16.94 -16.74
N THR A 243 -6.81 18.20 -16.46
CA THR A 243 -7.31 18.70 -15.18
C THR A 243 -8.57 17.93 -14.87
N ARG A 244 -8.59 17.16 -13.78
CA ARG A 244 -9.84 16.81 -13.10
C ARG A 244 -10.49 18.14 -12.77
N GLN A 245 -11.46 18.53 -13.59
CA GLN A 245 -12.15 19.80 -13.46
C GLN A 245 -12.67 19.87 -12.04
N ALA A 246 -12.26 20.90 -11.30
CA ALA A 246 -12.96 21.27 -10.09
C ALA A 246 -14.38 21.60 -10.55
N GLU A 247 -15.33 20.69 -10.33
CA GLU A 247 -16.74 21.02 -10.44
C GLU A 247 -17.06 21.98 -9.30
N THR A 248 -16.74 23.26 -9.49
CA THR A 248 -17.20 24.38 -8.66
C THR A 248 -18.70 24.60 -8.94
N GLY A 249 -19.49 23.55 -8.72
CA GLY A 249 -20.87 23.43 -9.14
C GLY A 249 -21.67 22.66 -8.09
N ALA A 250 -22.69 23.34 -7.56
CA ALA A 250 -23.72 22.85 -6.63
C ALA A 250 -23.24 22.21 -5.31
N PRO A 251 -23.92 22.50 -4.18
CA PRO A 251 -23.61 21.88 -2.91
C PRO A 251 -23.89 20.36 -2.95
N PHE A 252 -22.85 19.54 -2.86
CA PHE A 252 -22.97 18.09 -2.66
C PHE A 252 -23.42 17.72 -1.25
N THR A 253 -24.16 16.60 -1.16
CA THR A 253 -24.29 15.86 0.10
C THR A 253 -23.22 14.79 0.22
N TYR A 254 -22.69 14.57 1.43
CA TYR A 254 -21.60 13.63 1.63
C TYR A 254 -21.73 12.77 2.90
N ALA A 255 -21.05 11.63 2.91
CA ALA A 255 -20.83 10.81 4.10
C ALA A 255 -19.35 10.49 4.26
N ILE A 256 -18.88 10.43 5.51
CA ILE A 256 -17.52 10.01 5.84
C ILE A 256 -17.54 8.56 6.29
N ARG A 257 -16.75 7.70 5.65
CA ARG A 257 -16.53 6.31 6.04
C ARG A 257 -15.06 6.14 6.37
N HIS A 258 -14.79 5.76 7.61
CA HIS A 258 -13.43 5.51 8.06
C HIS A 258 -13.22 4.02 8.33
N THR A 259 -12.01 3.55 8.06
CA THR A 259 -11.53 2.22 8.49
C THR A 259 -10.21 2.43 9.23
N MET A 260 -10.12 1.93 10.46
CA MET A 260 -8.87 1.97 11.23
C MET A 260 -8.42 0.56 11.54
N ARG A 261 -7.14 0.26 11.27
CA ARG A 261 -6.55 -1.04 11.57
C ARG A 261 -5.17 -0.87 12.17
N ASN A 262 -4.94 -1.58 13.28
CA ASN A 262 -3.65 -1.58 13.98
C ASN A 262 -3.16 -0.14 14.28
N HIS A 263 -4.09 0.73 14.66
CA HIS A 263 -3.84 2.14 14.96
C HIS A 263 -4.53 2.49 16.27
N SER A 264 -3.82 3.15 17.18
CA SER A 264 -4.31 3.47 18.53
C SER A 264 -4.15 4.94 18.91
N ILE A 265 -3.63 5.78 18.01
CA ILE A 265 -3.35 7.19 18.31
C ILE A 265 -4.58 8.05 17.99
N LEU A 266 -5.18 7.85 16.82
CA LEU A 266 -6.35 8.57 16.34
C LEU A 266 -7.64 7.84 16.69
N GLU A 267 -8.62 8.60 17.17
CA GLU A 267 -9.96 8.11 17.45
C GLU A 267 -10.92 8.35 16.27
N SER A 268 -11.84 7.41 16.05
CA SER A 268 -12.84 7.46 14.96
C SER A 268 -13.59 8.79 14.91
N GLN A 269 -14.10 9.23 16.06
CA GLN A 269 -14.92 10.44 16.16
C GLN A 269 -14.10 11.70 15.92
N ALA A 270 -12.85 11.72 16.39
CA ALA A 270 -11.93 12.83 16.15
C ALA A 270 -11.64 12.98 14.65
N VAL A 271 -11.34 11.88 13.96
CA VAL A 271 -11.10 11.88 12.50
C VAL A 271 -12.33 12.36 11.73
N ILE A 272 -13.52 11.87 12.06
CA ILE A 272 -14.77 12.29 11.39
C ILE A 272 -14.99 13.80 11.58
N LYS A 273 -14.89 14.29 12.81
CA LYS A 273 -15.09 15.72 13.12
C LYS A 273 -14.06 16.60 12.43
N MET A 274 -12.80 16.17 12.43
CA MET A 274 -11.71 16.88 11.77
C MET A 274 -11.95 17.03 10.26
N VAL A 275 -12.30 15.94 9.59
CA VAL A 275 -12.58 15.97 8.14
C VAL A 275 -13.86 16.77 7.83
N ALA A 276 -14.94 16.57 8.60
CA ALA A 276 -16.18 17.32 8.41
C ALA A 276 -16.00 18.82 8.67
N GLY A 277 -15.20 19.20 9.66
CA GLY A 277 -14.93 20.59 10.03
C GLY A 277 -14.12 21.37 8.99
N MET A 278 -13.48 20.68 8.03
CA MET A 278 -12.79 21.34 6.91
C MET A 278 -13.73 21.70 5.77
N ILE A 279 -14.91 21.10 5.69
CA ILE A 279 -15.82 21.26 4.56
C ILE A 279 -16.79 22.41 4.88
N LYS A 280 -16.99 23.33 3.93
CA LYS A 280 -17.92 24.45 4.13
C LYS A 280 -19.35 23.95 4.38
N PRO A 281 -20.16 24.67 5.19
CA PRO A 281 -21.54 24.30 5.51
C PRO A 281 -22.50 24.19 4.31
N GLU A 282 -22.11 24.73 3.16
CA GLU A 282 -22.83 24.57 1.89
C GLU A 282 -23.01 23.09 1.55
N HIS A 283 -22.01 22.26 1.82
CA HIS A 283 -22.08 20.81 1.64
C HIS A 283 -22.67 20.15 2.89
N LYS A 284 -23.73 19.35 2.72
CA LYS A 284 -24.47 18.77 3.86
C LYS A 284 -24.12 17.31 4.09
N VAL A 285 -23.92 16.95 5.36
CA VAL A 285 -23.74 15.54 5.74
C VAL A 285 -25.06 14.77 5.55
N ASN A 286 -25.02 13.67 4.81
CA ASN A 286 -26.15 12.75 4.64
C ASN A 286 -25.67 11.30 4.76
N LEU A 287 -26.01 10.63 5.88
CA LEU A 287 -25.55 9.27 6.16
C LEU A 287 -26.34 8.17 5.45
N LYS A 288 -27.49 8.51 4.84
CA LYS A 288 -28.39 7.56 4.18
C LYS A 288 -28.15 7.56 2.68
N ASN A 289 -28.36 8.70 2.03
CA ASN A 289 -28.29 8.84 0.57
C ASN A 289 -27.37 10.02 0.18
N PRO A 290 -26.06 9.95 0.46
CA PRO A 290 -25.11 10.98 0.03
C PRO A 290 -24.93 10.98 -1.49
N ASN A 291 -24.39 12.07 -2.04
CA ASN A 291 -23.88 12.10 -3.42
C ASN A 291 -22.44 11.61 -3.50
N LYS A 292 -21.61 11.94 -2.50
CA LYS A 292 -20.21 11.53 -2.42
C LYS A 292 -19.90 10.81 -1.11
N VAL A 293 -19.00 9.85 -1.16
CA VAL A 293 -18.48 9.18 0.04
C VAL A 293 -16.99 9.49 0.16
N ILE A 294 -16.60 10.04 1.31
CA ILE A 294 -15.20 10.26 1.67
C ILE A 294 -14.72 9.01 2.40
N LEU A 295 -13.79 8.29 1.79
CA LEU A 295 -13.16 7.11 2.38
C LEU A 295 -11.88 7.55 3.10
N VAL A 296 -11.76 7.21 4.38
CA VAL A 296 -10.59 7.51 5.21
C VAL A 296 -10.01 6.22 5.76
N GLU A 297 -8.89 5.78 5.22
CA GLU A 297 -8.22 4.54 5.60
C GLU A 297 -7.01 4.84 6.47
N ILE A 298 -6.99 4.36 7.72
CA ILE A 298 -5.88 4.58 8.66
C ILE A 298 -5.30 3.23 9.08
N PHE A 299 -4.22 2.82 8.43
CA PHE A 299 -3.54 1.55 8.69
C PHE A 299 -2.16 1.81 9.27
N GLN A 300 -2.00 1.43 10.54
CA GLN A 300 -0.74 1.56 11.27
C GLN A 300 -0.21 3.00 11.29
N MET A 301 0.82 3.30 10.49
CA MET A 301 1.53 4.59 10.46
C MET A 301 1.04 5.52 9.36
N PHE A 302 0.11 5.08 8.51
CA PHE A 302 -0.35 5.85 7.35
C PHE A 302 -1.86 6.06 7.34
N CYS A 303 -2.28 7.24 6.91
CA CYS A 303 -3.65 7.54 6.56
C CYS A 303 -3.74 7.81 5.04
N GLY A 304 -4.85 7.43 4.43
CA GLY A 304 -5.13 7.67 3.03
C GLY A 304 -6.57 8.10 2.84
N ILE A 305 -6.80 9.01 1.90
CA ILE A 305 -8.14 9.54 1.62
C ILE A 305 -8.48 9.39 0.14
N SER A 306 -9.76 9.12 -0.13
CA SER A 306 -10.35 9.23 -1.46
C SER A 306 -11.80 9.69 -1.39
N VAL A 307 -12.29 10.27 -2.48
CA VAL A 307 -13.68 10.64 -2.65
C VAL A 307 -14.22 9.82 -3.82
N VAL A 308 -15.34 9.14 -3.58
CA VAL A 308 -15.99 8.27 -4.58
C VAL A 308 -17.45 8.67 -4.75
N ASP A 309 -18.04 8.29 -5.88
CA ASP A 309 -19.47 8.46 -6.10
C ASP A 309 -20.27 7.49 -5.22
N ALA A 310 -21.24 8.01 -4.48
CA ALA A 310 -21.99 7.22 -3.51
C ALA A 310 -22.86 6.14 -4.15
N LYS A 311 -23.45 6.44 -5.31
CA LYS A 311 -24.35 5.52 -6.01
C LYS A 311 -23.55 4.30 -6.47
N GLU A 312 -22.47 4.55 -7.18
CA GLU A 312 -21.59 3.48 -7.69
C GLU A 312 -20.96 2.69 -6.55
N TRP A 313 -20.54 3.36 -5.48
CA TRP A 313 -19.94 2.70 -4.33
C TRP A 313 -20.91 1.73 -3.63
N GLU A 314 -22.17 2.10 -3.42
CA GLU A 314 -23.17 1.18 -2.83
C GLU A 314 -23.62 0.09 -3.82
N GLU A 315 -23.83 0.42 -5.10
CA GLU A 315 -24.17 -0.56 -6.15
C GLU A 315 -23.10 -1.65 -6.29
N LEU A 316 -21.83 -1.24 -6.24
CA LEU A 316 -20.66 -2.12 -6.30
C LEU A 316 -20.29 -2.72 -4.93
N LYS A 317 -21.25 -2.81 -4.01
CA LYS A 317 -21.12 -3.48 -2.70
C LYS A 317 -19.91 -2.98 -1.91
N ARG A 318 -19.65 -1.67 -1.99
CA ARG A 318 -18.52 -0.98 -1.34
C ARG A 318 -17.18 -1.55 -1.77
N TYR A 319 -17.09 -1.88 -3.06
CA TYR A 319 -15.94 -2.50 -3.72
C TYR A 319 -15.50 -3.83 -3.08
N ASN A 320 -16.46 -4.58 -2.55
CA ASN A 320 -16.21 -5.92 -2.04
C ASN A 320 -16.35 -6.94 -3.19
N ILE A 321 -15.22 -7.26 -3.83
CA ILE A 321 -15.13 -8.21 -4.94
C ILE A 321 -15.69 -9.59 -4.56
N ASN A 322 -15.40 -10.06 -3.35
CA ASN A 322 -15.88 -11.35 -2.88
C ASN A 322 -17.43 -11.37 -2.84
N VAL A 323 -18.06 -10.29 -2.35
CA VAL A 323 -19.52 -10.14 -2.38
C VAL A 323 -20.06 -10.00 -3.80
N LEU A 324 -19.39 -9.25 -4.67
CA LEU A 324 -19.79 -9.07 -6.07
C LEU A 324 -19.82 -10.40 -6.83
N TYR A 325 -18.85 -11.27 -6.57
CA TYR A 325 -18.81 -12.62 -7.13
C TYR A 325 -19.77 -13.61 -6.44
N GLY A 326 -20.49 -13.21 -5.40
CA GLY A 326 -21.38 -14.08 -4.63
C GLY A 326 -20.64 -15.08 -3.72
N MET A 327 -19.36 -14.85 -3.39
CA MET A 327 -18.52 -15.75 -2.60
C MET A 327 -18.70 -15.59 -1.08
N ALA A 328 -19.57 -14.68 -0.64
CA ALA A 328 -19.77 -14.32 0.78
C ALA A 328 -20.26 -15.48 1.69
N GLY A 329 -20.65 -16.62 1.10
CA GLY A 329 -21.09 -17.83 1.80
C GLY A 329 -20.07 -18.98 1.87
N GLU A 330 -19.03 -19.00 1.05
CA GLU A 330 -18.13 -20.16 0.90
C GLU A 330 -16.96 -20.17 1.90
N GLN A 331 -16.76 -19.09 2.68
CA GLN A 331 -15.64 -18.96 3.62
C GLN A 331 -15.94 -19.41 5.06
N LYS A 332 -16.95 -20.27 5.28
CA LYS A 332 -17.16 -20.92 6.59
C LYS A 332 -16.42 -22.26 6.69
N SER A 333 -15.59 -22.34 7.74
CA SER A 333 -14.99 -23.51 8.40
C SER A 333 -14.03 -24.42 7.63
N GLY A 334 -12.76 -24.01 7.57
CA GLY A 334 -11.65 -24.95 7.75
C GLY A 334 -11.52 -25.35 9.23
N GLY A 335 -12.54 -26.05 9.74
CA GLY A 335 -12.53 -26.66 11.08
C GLY A 335 -12.49 -28.16 10.89
N GLY A 336 -11.35 -28.78 11.19
CA GLY A 336 -11.17 -30.24 11.14
C GLY A 336 -12.13 -30.93 12.11
N GLY A 337 -13.25 -31.40 11.58
CA GLY A 337 -14.14 -32.36 12.23
C GLY A 337 -13.94 -33.72 11.57
N LYS A 338 -13.30 -34.63 12.30
CA LYS A 338 -13.04 -36.02 11.94
C LYS A 338 -14.35 -36.68 11.50
N ALA A 339 -14.40 -37.21 10.28
CA ALA A 339 -15.49 -38.06 9.82
C ALA A 339 -15.55 -39.31 10.71
N VAL A 340 -16.61 -39.44 11.52
CA VAL A 340 -16.97 -40.70 12.16
C VAL A 340 -17.76 -41.49 11.13
N LYS A 341 -17.22 -42.66 10.74
CA LYS A 341 -17.93 -43.65 9.93
C LYS A 341 -19.15 -44.15 10.73
N PRO A 342 -20.32 -44.34 10.11
CA PRO A 342 -21.36 -45.12 10.74
C PRO A 342 -20.93 -46.59 10.76
N ASP A 343 -20.84 -47.15 11.97
CA ASP A 343 -20.73 -48.58 12.20
C ASP A 343 -21.98 -49.29 11.65
N SER A 344 -21.71 -50.39 10.96
CA SER A 344 -22.65 -51.44 10.60
C SER A 344 -23.08 -52.25 11.83
N GLU A 345 -24.20 -52.99 11.67
CA GLU A 345 -24.79 -54.02 12.55
C GLU A 345 -25.86 -53.44 13.53
N ASP A 346 -27.10 -53.93 13.60
CA ASP A 346 -27.73 -55.23 13.26
C ASP A 346 -29.01 -55.08 12.43
#